data_AF-A0A502LKK0-F1
#
_entry.id   AF-A0A502LKK0-F1
#
_cell.length_a   1.000
_cell.length_b   1.000
_cell.length_c   1.000
_cell.angle_alpha   90.00
_cell.angle_beta   90.00
_cell.angle_gamma   90.00
#
_symmetry.space_group_name_H-M   'P 1'
#
loop_
_entity.id
_entity.type
_entity.pdbx_description
1 polymer ?
#
loop_
_entity_poly.entity_id
_entity_poly.type
_entity_poly.pdbx_seq_one_letter_code
_entity_poly.pdbx_strand_id
1 'polypeptide(L)'
;RGRQIRQYFIRCERTLKALQQPQQLALPEPQKFTFEFTEYELQQLAWLWFAFKRGVGTFQHIERAFNVLGSNMSGQIYGQAYEYLSVLRSTNQILNRITSDFNIDPMTNWRVLKHLRGFNPKAVKIDF
;
A
#
# COMPACT_ATOMS: atom_id res chain seq x y z
N ARG A 1 50.02 38.92 -0.75
CA ARG A 1 49.72 37.96 -1.84
C ARG A 1 48.83 36.78 -1.40
N GLY A 2 49.05 36.14 -0.24
CA GLY A 2 48.22 35.00 0.21
C GLY A 2 46.72 35.28 0.45
N ARG A 3 46.34 36.50 0.86
CA ARG A 3 44.93 36.88 1.05
C ARG A 3 44.11 36.85 -0.24
N GLN A 4 44.70 37.25 -1.37
CA GLN A 4 44.01 37.27 -2.67
C GLN A 4 43.83 35.86 -3.24
N ILE A 5 44.81 34.98 -3.04
CA ILE A 5 44.73 33.57 -3.47
C ILE A 5 43.61 32.84 -2.71
N ARG A 6 43.48 33.09 -1.41
CA ARG A 6 42.41 32.52 -0.59
C ARG A 6 41.01 32.98 -1.05
N GLN A 7 40.87 34.26 -1.41
CA GLN A 7 39.62 34.81 -1.95
C GLN A 7 39.24 34.18 -3.30
N TYR A 8 40.24 33.91 -4.15
CA TYR A 8 40.03 33.23 -5.43
C TYR A 8 39.53 31.80 -5.24
N PHE A 9 40.16 31.02 -4.36
CA PHE A 9 39.72 29.65 -4.04
C PHE A 9 38.30 29.61 -3.47
N ILE A 10 37.97 30.50 -2.52
CA ILE A 10 36.63 30.59 -1.95
C ILE A 10 35.59 30.91 -3.03
N ARG A 11 35.93 31.78 -4.00
CA ARG A 11 35.05 32.10 -5.12
C ARG A 11 34.84 30.88 -6.01
N CYS A 12 35.90 30.17 -6.38
CA CYS A 12 35.82 28.96 -7.20
C CYS A 12 34.96 27.87 -6.54
N GLU A 13 35.12 27.63 -5.24
CA GLU A 13 34.29 26.66 -4.49
C GLU A 13 32.82 27.05 -4.46
N ARG A 14 32.51 28.35 -4.29
CA ARG A 14 31.13 28.85 -4.33
C ARG A 14 30.50 28.66 -5.71
N THR A 15 31.25 28.93 -6.78
CA THR A 15 30.78 28.73 -8.15
C THR A 15 30.55 27.25 -8.44
N LEU A 16 31.47 26.37 -8.03
CA LEU A 16 31.31 24.91 -8.16
C LEU A 16 30.08 24.40 -7.41
N LYS A 17 29.84 24.86 -6.18
CA LYS A 17 28.63 24.50 -5.41
C LYS A 17 27.34 25.03 -6.05
N ALA A 18 27.37 26.20 -6.69
CA ALA A 18 26.20 26.74 -7.41
C ALA A 18 25.89 25.95 -8.68
N LEU A 19 26.92 25.49 -9.41
CA LEU A 19 26.78 24.65 -10.61
C LEU A 19 26.37 23.20 -10.27
N GLN A 20 26.68 22.72 -9.06
CA GLN A 20 26.32 21.39 -8.56
C GLN A 20 24.95 21.34 -7.87
N GLN A 21 24.13 22.39 -7.92
CA GLN A 21 22.75 22.24 -7.45
C GLN A 21 22.09 21.11 -8.25
N PRO A 22 21.67 20.01 -7.60
CA PRO A 22 20.95 18.97 -8.30
C PRO A 22 19.65 19.60 -8.78
N GLN A 23 19.58 19.84 -10.09
CA GLN A 23 18.34 20.22 -10.75
C GLN A 23 17.42 19.01 -10.57
N GLN A 24 16.59 19.05 -9.52
CA GLN A 24 15.59 18.02 -9.26
C GLN A 24 14.70 17.97 -10.49
N LEU A 25 14.94 16.98 -11.35
CA LEU A 25 14.02 16.61 -12.41
C LEU A 25 12.71 16.26 -11.69
N ALA A 26 11.74 17.17 -11.76
CA ALA A 26 10.41 16.91 -11.22
C ALA A 26 9.88 15.69 -11.96
N LEU A 27 9.69 14.59 -11.23
CA LEU A 27 9.01 13.43 -11.78
C LEU A 27 7.62 13.87 -12.23
N PRO A 28 7.15 13.44 -13.42
CA PRO A 28 5.82 13.78 -13.87
C PRO A 28 4.80 13.34 -12.80
N GLU A 29 3.85 14.20 -12.49
CA GLU A 29 2.81 13.85 -11.53
C GLU A 29 2.03 12.63 -12.02
N PRO A 30 1.63 11.71 -11.12
CA PRO A 30 0.82 10.57 -11.49
C PRO A 30 -0.53 11.03 -12.05
N GLN A 31 -0.97 10.40 -13.14
CA GLN A 31 -2.27 10.66 -13.74
C GLN A 31 -3.40 10.36 -12.73
N LYS A 32 -4.32 11.31 -12.57
CA LYS A 32 -5.48 11.19 -11.67
C LYS A 32 -6.75 10.98 -12.49
N PHE A 33 -7.64 10.16 -11.97
CA PHE A 33 -8.96 9.91 -12.54
C PHE A 33 -10.03 10.27 -11.52
N THR A 34 -11.14 10.82 -12.00
CA THR A 34 -12.32 11.16 -11.20
C THR A 34 -13.46 10.26 -11.62
N PHE A 35 -14.10 9.61 -10.65
CA PHE A 35 -15.25 8.74 -10.86
C PHE A 35 -16.30 9.05 -9.81
N GLU A 36 -17.56 8.90 -10.19
CA GLU A 36 -18.68 8.91 -9.26
C GLU A 36 -19.05 7.47 -8.91
N PHE A 37 -19.34 7.22 -7.63
CA PHE A 37 -19.79 5.92 -7.16
C PHE A 37 -21.10 6.07 -6.42
N THR A 38 -22.00 5.13 -6.63
CA THR A 38 -23.14 4.93 -5.76
C THR A 38 -22.71 4.34 -4.43
N GLU A 39 -23.54 4.51 -3.41
CA GLU A 39 -23.33 3.91 -2.10
C GLU A 39 -23.17 2.38 -2.19
N TYR A 40 -24.01 1.74 -3.02
CA TYR A 40 -23.98 0.30 -3.24
C TYR A 40 -22.65 -0.16 -3.85
N GLU A 41 -22.10 0.55 -4.85
CA GLU A 41 -20.81 0.20 -5.44
C GLU A 41 -19.66 0.28 -4.42
N LEU A 42 -19.65 1.30 -3.56
CA LEU A 42 -18.65 1.41 -2.51
C LEU A 42 -18.78 0.27 -1.48
N GLN A 43 -20.01 -0.10 -1.10
CA GLN A 43 -20.26 -1.25 -0.24
C GLN A 43 -19.72 -2.54 -0.88
N GLN A 44 -19.98 -2.76 -2.18
CA GLN A 44 -19.48 -3.92 -2.91
C GLN A 44 -17.95 -3.97 -2.94
N LEU A 45 -17.27 -2.84 -3.15
CA LEU A 45 -15.81 -2.77 -3.10
C LEU A 45 -15.27 -3.10 -1.69
N ALA A 46 -15.92 -2.62 -0.64
CA ALA A 46 -15.54 -2.94 0.74
C ALA A 46 -15.75 -4.43 1.08
N TRP A 47 -16.86 -5.02 0.63
CA TRP A 47 -17.14 -6.45 0.79
C TRP A 47 -16.20 -7.33 -0.04
N LEU A 48 -15.86 -6.91 -1.26
CA LEU A 48 -14.87 -7.57 -2.09
C LEU A 48 -13.52 -7.63 -1.37
N TRP A 49 -13.07 -6.51 -0.78
CA TRP A 49 -11.86 -6.48 0.01
C TRP A 49 -11.93 -7.40 1.23
N PHE A 50 -13.07 -7.44 1.92
CA PHE A 50 -13.25 -8.32 3.07
C PHE A 50 -13.21 -9.81 2.66
N ALA A 51 -13.84 -10.18 1.55
CA ALA A 51 -13.75 -11.52 0.97
C ALA A 51 -12.30 -11.87 0.59
N PHE A 52 -11.57 -10.92 -0.01
CA PHE A 52 -10.16 -11.09 -0.34
C PHE A 52 -9.29 -11.31 0.91
N LYS A 53 -9.48 -10.52 1.98
CA LYS A 53 -8.83 -10.73 3.29
C LYS A 53 -9.04 -12.15 3.79
N ARG A 54 -10.29 -12.62 3.77
CA ARG A 54 -10.66 -13.98 4.23
C ARG A 54 -9.97 -15.05 3.38
N GLY A 55 -9.94 -14.88 2.05
CA GLY A 55 -9.23 -15.78 1.14
C GLY A 55 -7.74 -15.88 1.45
N VAL A 56 -7.05 -14.75 1.62
CA VAL A 56 -5.63 -14.73 2.01
C VAL A 56 -5.39 -15.47 3.32
N GLY A 57 -6.23 -15.23 4.35
CA GLY A 57 -6.12 -15.95 5.63
C GLY A 57 -6.33 -17.46 5.49
N THR A 58 -7.29 -17.90 4.67
CA THR A 58 -7.48 -19.32 4.36
C THR A 58 -6.26 -19.92 3.69
N PHE A 59 -5.66 -19.24 2.72
CA PHE A 59 -4.44 -19.73 2.06
C PHE A 59 -3.27 -19.84 3.04
N GLN A 60 -3.09 -18.88 3.93
CA GLN A 60 -2.09 -18.97 5.00
C GLN A 60 -2.32 -20.16 5.93
N HIS A 61 -3.59 -20.52 6.20
CA HIS A 61 -3.92 -21.67 7.03
C HIS A 61 -3.55 -23.00 6.36
N ILE A 62 -3.85 -23.15 5.06
CA ILE A 62 -3.66 -24.42 4.35
C ILE A 62 -2.26 -24.58 3.73
N GLU A 63 -1.52 -23.49 3.50
CA GLU A 63 -0.17 -23.51 2.88
C GLU A 63 0.74 -24.53 3.55
N ARG A 64 0.82 -24.49 4.88
CA ARG A 64 1.67 -25.40 5.66
C ARG A 64 1.31 -26.87 5.46
N ALA A 65 0.02 -27.19 5.38
CA ALA A 65 -0.43 -28.57 5.17
C ALA A 65 0.00 -29.08 3.79
N PHE A 66 -0.18 -28.26 2.75
CA PHE A 66 0.21 -28.61 1.38
C PHE A 66 1.73 -28.72 1.21
N ASN A 67 2.48 -27.87 1.89
CA ASN A 67 3.94 -27.91 1.91
C ASN A 67 4.46 -29.20 2.58
N VAL A 68 3.91 -29.57 3.74
CA VAL A 68 4.27 -30.83 4.43
C VAL A 68 3.94 -32.07 3.60
N LEU A 69 2.84 -32.05 2.86
CA LEU A 69 2.45 -33.14 1.96
C LEU A 69 3.29 -33.24 0.68
N GLY A 70 4.27 -32.33 0.48
CA GLY A 70 5.06 -32.29 -0.75
C GLY A 70 4.23 -31.99 -2.00
N SER A 71 3.08 -31.31 -1.84
CA SER A 71 2.20 -31.00 -2.95
C SER A 71 2.88 -30.05 -3.93
N ASN A 72 2.75 -30.33 -5.23
CA ASN A 72 3.19 -29.43 -6.29
C ASN A 72 2.42 -28.08 -6.31
N MET A 73 1.30 -27.98 -5.58
CA MET A 73 0.52 -26.74 -5.43
C MET A 73 1.06 -25.82 -4.33
N SER A 74 1.97 -26.29 -3.48
CA SER A 74 2.49 -25.54 -2.32
C SER A 74 3.00 -24.14 -2.70
N GLY A 75 3.79 -24.03 -3.77
CA GLY A 75 4.30 -22.74 -4.26
C GLY A 75 3.20 -21.78 -4.71
N GLN A 76 2.15 -22.27 -5.37
CA GLN A 76 1.02 -21.43 -5.79
C GLN A 76 0.20 -20.93 -4.60
N ILE A 77 0.02 -21.79 -3.58
CA ILE A 77 -0.67 -21.41 -2.35
C ILE A 77 0.15 -20.38 -1.57
N TYR A 78 1.47 -20.54 -1.52
CA TYR A 78 2.37 -19.57 -0.89
C TYR A 78 2.24 -18.17 -1.50
N GLY A 79 2.23 -18.08 -2.84
CA GLY A 79 2.03 -16.80 -3.54
C GLY A 79 0.73 -16.11 -3.11
N GLN A 80 -0.39 -16.84 -3.12
CA GLN A 80 -1.69 -16.31 -2.71
C GLN A 80 -1.76 -15.96 -1.21
N ALA A 81 -1.04 -16.69 -0.37
CA ALA A 81 -1.01 -16.50 1.08
C ALA A 81 -0.17 -15.29 1.51
N TYR A 82 0.93 -14.98 0.81
CA TYR A 82 1.92 -14.01 1.29
C TYR A 82 2.22 -12.88 0.30
N GLU A 83 2.29 -13.13 -1.00
CA GLU A 83 2.61 -12.08 -1.99
C GLU A 83 1.45 -11.08 -2.12
N TYR A 84 0.23 -11.57 -1.96
CA TYR A 84 -1.00 -10.78 -2.02
C TYR A 84 -1.21 -9.85 -0.81
N LEU A 85 -0.42 -10.00 0.27
CA LEU A 85 -0.49 -9.11 1.43
C LEU A 85 -0.23 -7.64 1.06
N SER A 86 0.64 -7.40 0.07
CA SER A 86 0.93 -6.06 -0.43
C SER A 86 -0.32 -5.38 -1.01
N VAL A 87 -1.03 -6.08 -1.90
CA VAL A 87 -2.28 -5.63 -2.53
C VAL A 87 -3.39 -5.48 -1.49
N LEU A 88 -3.51 -6.43 -0.56
CA LEU A 88 -4.50 -6.36 0.52
C LEU A 88 -4.33 -5.10 1.38
N ARG A 89 -3.09 -4.72 1.69
CA ARG A 89 -2.75 -3.52 2.47
C ARG A 89 -3.02 -2.23 1.69
N SER A 90 -2.56 -2.14 0.45
CA SER A 90 -2.74 -0.92 -0.35
C SER A 90 -4.22 -0.66 -0.66
N THR A 91 -4.99 -1.70 -0.99
CA THR A 91 -6.44 -1.57 -1.21
C THR A 91 -7.19 -1.21 0.07
N ASN A 92 -6.78 -1.72 1.24
CA ASN A 92 -7.35 -1.30 2.52
C ASN A 92 -7.20 0.21 2.76
N GLN A 93 -6.03 0.78 2.44
CA GLN A 93 -5.78 2.22 2.57
C GLN A 93 -6.65 3.04 1.62
N ILE A 94 -6.77 2.60 0.37
CA ILE A 94 -7.62 3.25 -0.64
C ILE A 94 -9.08 3.25 -0.17
N LEU A 95 -9.58 2.11 0.28
CA LEU A 95 -10.96 1.97 0.72
C LEU A 95 -11.24 2.79 1.98
N ASN A 96 -10.34 2.81 2.96
CA ASN A 96 -10.47 3.67 4.13
C ASN A 96 -10.52 5.15 3.76
N ARG A 97 -9.74 5.58 2.75
CA ARG A 97 -9.74 6.97 2.27
C ARG A 97 -11.05 7.33 1.58
N ILE A 98 -11.57 6.50 0.68
CA ILE A 98 -12.80 6.83 -0.07
C ILE A 98 -14.08 6.59 0.72
N THR A 99 -14.01 5.84 1.83
CA THR A 99 -15.15 5.57 2.73
C THR A 99 -15.00 6.22 4.11
N SER A 100 -14.14 7.24 4.23
CA SER A 100 -13.86 7.92 5.51
C SER A 100 -15.11 8.49 6.17
N ASP A 101 -16.01 9.03 5.35
CA ASP A 101 -17.15 9.83 5.81
C ASP A 101 -18.38 8.96 6.15
N PHE A 102 -18.31 7.65 5.89
CA PHE A 102 -19.39 6.71 6.19
C PHE A 102 -19.30 6.21 7.63
N ASN A 103 -20.44 6.00 8.29
CA ASN A 103 -20.45 5.41 9.62
C ASN A 103 -20.47 3.89 9.57
N ILE A 104 -19.88 3.24 10.59
CA ILE A 104 -20.10 1.80 10.79
C ILE A 104 -21.53 1.65 11.28
N ASP A 105 -22.38 1.04 10.46
CA ASP A 105 -23.75 0.70 10.82
C ASP A 105 -23.95 -0.83 10.81
N PRO A 106 -24.21 -1.47 11.97
CA PRO A 106 -24.44 -2.90 12.08
C PRO A 106 -25.66 -3.42 11.30
N MET A 107 -26.65 -2.54 11.04
CA MET A 107 -27.93 -2.92 10.43
C MET A 107 -27.90 -2.87 8.90
N THR A 108 -26.85 -2.29 8.31
CA THR A 108 -26.66 -2.20 6.87
C THR A 108 -25.36 -2.89 6.42
N ASN A 109 -25.10 -2.89 5.12
CA ASN A 109 -23.87 -3.45 4.55
C ASN A 109 -22.61 -2.71 5.01
N TRP A 110 -22.74 -1.49 5.56
CA TRP A 110 -21.61 -0.74 6.13
C TRP A 110 -21.00 -1.38 7.38
N ARG A 111 -21.62 -2.42 7.95
CA ARG A 111 -20.99 -3.27 8.97
C ARG A 111 -19.62 -3.80 8.57
N VAL A 112 -19.35 -3.95 7.26
CA VAL A 112 -18.05 -4.36 6.73
C VAL A 112 -16.91 -3.41 7.11
N LEU A 113 -17.22 -2.12 7.33
CA LEU A 113 -16.24 -1.11 7.73
C LEU A 113 -15.60 -1.43 9.09
N LYS A 114 -16.27 -2.20 9.95
CA LYS A 114 -15.67 -2.70 11.20
C LYS A 114 -14.42 -3.54 10.91
N HIS A 115 -14.48 -4.42 9.91
CA HIS A 115 -13.35 -5.24 9.51
C HIS A 115 -12.28 -4.44 8.76
N LEU A 116 -12.72 -3.50 7.92
CA LEU A 116 -11.84 -2.65 7.12
C LEU A 116 -11.00 -1.70 7.98
N ARG A 117 -11.63 -1.04 8.97
CA ARG A 117 -10.98 -0.10 9.91
C ARG A 117 -10.21 -0.80 11.01
N GLY A 118 -10.65 -2.01 11.41
CA GLY A 118 -9.96 -2.83 12.42
C GLY A 118 -8.79 -3.66 11.88
N PHE A 119 -8.44 -3.52 10.60
CA PHE A 119 -7.36 -4.27 9.98
C PHE A 119 -5.99 -3.80 10.46
N ASN A 120 -5.13 -4.73 10.90
CA ASN A 120 -3.74 -4.43 11.21
C ASN A 120 -2.85 -4.60 9.96
N PRO A 121 -2.41 -3.51 9.30
CA PRO A 121 -1.64 -3.61 8.06
C PRO A 121 -0.24 -4.21 8.27
N LYS A 122 0.27 -4.24 9.51
CA LYS A 122 1.57 -4.83 9.83
C LYS A 122 1.49 -6.34 10.11
N ALA A 123 0.28 -6.89 10.23
CA ALA A 123 0.11 -8.32 10.44
C ALA A 123 0.63 -9.09 9.22
N VAL A 124 1.41 -10.14 9.50
CA VAL A 124 1.88 -11.11 8.50
C VAL A 124 0.91 -12.28 8.43
N LYS A 125 0.34 -12.67 9.58
CA LYS A 125 -0.73 -13.66 9.67
C LYS A 125 -2.08 -12.96 9.71
N ILE A 126 -2.99 -13.41 8.86
CA ILE A 126 -4.35 -12.93 8.77
C ILE A 126 -5.25 -13.93 9.47
N ASP A 127 -5.75 -13.54 10.64
CA ASP A 127 -6.86 -14.25 11.26
C ASP A 127 -8.08 -14.06 10.34
N PHE A 128 -8.59 -15.17 9.82
CA PHE A 128 -9.73 -15.16 8.92
C PHE A 128 -11.01 -15.05 9.71
#